data_AF-A0A1F4F8R6-F1
#
_entry.id   AF-A0A1F4F8R6-F1
#
_cell.length_a   1.000
_cell.length_b   1.000
_cell.length_c   1.000
_cell.angle_alpha   90.00
_cell.angle_beta   90.00
_cell.angle_gamma   90.00
#
_symmetry.space_group_name_H-M   'P 1'
#
loop_
_entity.id
_entity.type
_entity.pdbx_description
1 polymer ?
#
loop_
_entity_poly.entity_id
_entity_poly.type
_entity_poly.pdbx_seq_one_letter_code
_entity_poly.pdbx_strand_id
1 'polypeptide(L)'
;MTEADAMTIGEASSRVLHAGSDLIELLRLAQGAVQRLEEEVHGEALDEVDKIARDLRRMRRTAESLKPSLERFVVESQSASVADSAAGEPPAERRRRRDRRRGADTAPP
;
A
#
# COMPACT_ATOMS: atom_id res chain seq x y z
N MET A 1 -3.58 14.92 -15.18
CA MET A 1 -4.11 14.22 -13.99
C MET A 1 -4.89 15.21 -13.13
N THR A 2 -6.11 14.89 -12.70
CA THR A 2 -6.94 15.77 -11.87
C THR A 2 -6.66 15.55 -10.38
N GLU A 3 -6.99 16.53 -9.53
CA GLU A 3 -6.90 16.39 -8.06
C GLU A 3 -7.71 15.18 -7.54
N ALA A 4 -8.79 14.81 -8.23
CA ALA A 4 -9.59 13.62 -7.97
C ALA A 4 -8.82 12.30 -8.22
N ASP A 5 -7.92 12.26 -9.20
CA ASP A 5 -7.11 11.06 -9.48
C ASP A 5 -6.04 10.87 -8.40
N ALA A 6 -5.47 11.96 -7.86
CA ALA A 6 -4.48 11.86 -6.77
C ALA A 6 -5.13 11.43 -5.45
N MET A 7 -6.34 11.95 -5.17
CA MET A 7 -7.13 11.56 -4.00
C MET A 7 -7.51 10.08 -4.05
N THR A 8 -7.97 9.58 -5.20
CA THR A 8 -8.34 8.16 -5.37
C THR A 8 -7.15 7.19 -5.22
N ILE A 9 -5.95 7.58 -5.66
CA ILE A 9 -4.72 6.79 -5.46
C ILE A 9 -4.32 6.74 -3.98
N GLY A 10 -4.44 7.85 -3.26
CA GLY A 10 -4.18 7.90 -1.81
C GLY A 10 -5.14 6.99 -1.02
N GLU A 11 -6.43 7.04 -1.35
CA GLU A 11 -7.43 6.17 -0.74
C GLU A 11 -7.21 4.69 -1.07
N ALA A 12 -6.90 4.37 -2.33
CA ALA A 12 -6.58 3.00 -2.75
C ALA A 12 -5.36 2.44 -2.01
N SER A 13 -4.32 3.26 -1.85
CA SER A 13 -3.11 2.92 -1.11
C SER A 13 -3.40 2.60 0.36
N SER A 14 -4.22 3.43 1.01
CA SER A 14 -4.66 3.22 2.40
C SER A 14 -5.44 1.91 2.54
N ARG A 15 -6.39 1.65 1.63
CA ARG A 15 -7.17 0.40 1.62
C ARG A 15 -6.30 -0.85 1.48
N VAL A 16 -5.28 -0.82 0.63
CA VAL A 16 -4.37 -1.96 0.41
C VAL A 16 -3.57 -2.28 1.68
N LEU A 17 -3.00 -1.27 2.35
CA LEU A 17 -2.25 -1.46 3.59
C LEU A 17 -3.16 -1.90 4.74
N HIS A 18 -4.38 -1.38 4.78
CA HIS A 18 -5.38 -1.80 5.76
C HIS A 18 -5.77 -3.27 5.56
N ALA A 19 -6.11 -3.67 4.34
CA ALA A 19 -6.44 -5.05 4.01
C ALA A 19 -5.28 -6.03 4.33
N GLY A 20 -4.03 -5.62 4.08
CA GLY A 20 -2.86 -6.40 4.48
C GLY A 20 -2.72 -6.56 6.00
N SER A 21 -3.06 -5.52 6.75
CA SER A 21 -3.07 -5.57 8.23
C SER A 21 -4.21 -6.45 8.75
N ASP A 22 -5.41 -6.32 8.17
CA ASP A 22 -6.58 -7.12 8.53
C ASP A 22 -6.31 -8.62 8.30
N LEU A 23 -5.67 -8.97 7.19
CA LEU A 23 -5.28 -10.35 6.90
C LEU A 23 -4.39 -10.94 8.00
N ILE A 24 -3.40 -10.18 8.48
CA ILE A 24 -2.50 -10.64 9.55
C ILE A 24 -3.27 -10.85 10.85
N GLU A 25 -4.18 -9.94 11.19
CA GLU A 25 -4.97 -10.04 12.41
C GLU A 25 -5.96 -11.22 12.36
N LEU A 26 -6.63 -11.44 11.23
CA LEU A 26 -7.51 -12.59 11.03
C LEU A 26 -6.74 -13.92 11.18
N LEU A 27 -5.53 -14.00 10.64
CA LEU A 27 -4.67 -15.18 10.80
C LEU A 27 -4.24 -15.39 12.26
N ARG A 28 -4.00 -14.31 13.00
CA ARG A 28 -3.69 -14.37 14.44
C ARG A 28 -4.88 -14.87 15.25
N LEU A 29 -6.09 -14.37 14.97
CA LEU A 29 -7.32 -14.82 15.61
C LEU A 29 -7.61 -16.31 15.32
N ALA A 30 -7.43 -16.72 14.05
CA ALA A 30 -7.58 -18.11 13.65
C ALA A 30 -6.59 -19.03 14.38
N GLN A 31 -5.33 -18.62 14.56
CA GLN A 31 -4.36 -19.38 15.34
C GLN A 31 -4.77 -19.52 16.81
N GLY A 32 -5.32 -18.46 17.42
CA GLY A 32 -5.84 -18.54 18.78
C GLY A 32 -7.04 -19.49 18.91
N ALA A 33 -7.89 -19.57 17.89
CA ALA A 33 -8.98 -20.55 17.85
C ALA A 33 -8.47 -21.99 17.71
N VAL A 34 -7.47 -22.21 16.85
CA VAL A 34 -6.83 -23.51 16.67
C VAL A 34 -6.13 -23.98 17.93
N GLN A 35 -5.43 -23.09 18.65
CA GLN A 35 -4.77 -23.45 19.91
C GLN A 35 -5.78 -23.94 20.95
N ARG A 36 -6.98 -23.33 21.04
CA ARG A 36 -8.05 -23.84 21.91
C ARG A 36 -8.57 -25.20 21.45
N LEU A 37 -8.59 -25.48 20.15
CA LEU A 37 -8.97 -26.80 19.65
C LEU A 37 -7.92 -27.85 20.02
N GLU A 38 -6.62 -27.54 19.90
CA GLU A 38 -5.51 -28.43 20.29
C GLU A 38 -5.63 -28.90 21.76
N GLU A 39 -6.20 -28.07 22.63
CA GLU A 39 -6.44 -28.37 24.05
C GLU A 39 -7.65 -29.30 24.28
N GLU A 40 -8.62 -29.32 23.38
CA GLU A 40 -9.93 -29.97 23.57
C GLU A 40 -10.12 -31.25 22.74
N VAL A 41 -9.38 -31.39 21.63
CA VAL A 41 -9.52 -32.56 20.72
C VAL A 41 -8.37 -33.55 20.87
N HIS A 42 -8.64 -34.82 20.59
CA HIS A 42 -7.67 -35.91 20.68
C HIS A 42 -7.82 -36.87 19.47
N GLY A 43 -6.83 -37.75 19.29
CA GLY A 43 -6.83 -38.74 18.20
C GLY A 43 -6.78 -38.09 16.82
N GLU A 44 -7.49 -38.66 15.85
CA GLU A 44 -7.47 -38.19 14.46
C GLU A 44 -7.89 -36.71 14.30
N ALA A 45 -8.79 -36.23 15.15
CA ALA A 45 -9.20 -34.82 15.13
C ALA A 45 -8.03 -33.89 15.52
N LEU A 46 -7.18 -34.30 16.46
CA LEU A 46 -5.98 -33.55 16.83
C LEU A 46 -4.97 -33.51 15.68
N ASP A 47 -4.79 -34.62 14.95
CA ASP A 47 -3.91 -34.66 13.78
C ASP A 47 -4.36 -33.67 12.69
N GLU A 48 -5.67 -33.52 12.48
CA GLU A 48 -6.22 -32.52 11.55
C GLU A 48 -6.03 -31.08 12.06
N VAL A 49 -6.27 -30.83 13.35
CA VAL A 49 -6.04 -29.52 13.96
C VAL A 49 -4.55 -29.13 13.86
N ASP A 50 -3.62 -30.06 14.07
CA ASP A 50 -2.17 -29.86 13.91
C ASP A 50 -1.76 -29.51 12.47
N LYS A 51 -2.44 -30.08 11.47
CA LYS A 51 -2.23 -29.69 10.05
C LYS A 51 -2.67 -28.25 9.83
N ILE A 52 -3.88 -27.90 10.29
CA ILE A 52 -4.42 -26.54 10.19
C ILE A 52 -3.49 -25.53 10.91
N ALA A 53 -2.99 -25.88 12.10
CA ALA A 53 -2.06 -25.05 12.85
C ALA A 53 -0.79 -24.73 12.07
N ARG A 54 -0.20 -25.74 11.41
CA ARG A 54 0.99 -25.56 10.57
C ARG A 54 0.70 -24.69 9.35
N ASP A 55 -0.44 -24.89 8.70
CA ASP A 55 -0.84 -24.11 7.53
C ASP A 55 -1.08 -22.64 7.89
N LEU A 56 -1.80 -22.38 9.00
CA LEU A 56 -2.00 -21.02 9.50
C LEU A 56 -0.67 -20.33 9.89
N ARG A 57 0.25 -21.06 10.53
CA ARG A 57 1.60 -20.52 10.83
C ARG A 57 2.36 -20.18 9.55
N ARG A 58 2.26 -21.00 8.50
CA ARG A 58 2.86 -20.72 7.19
C ARG A 58 2.22 -19.51 6.54
N MET A 59 0.89 -19.44 6.48
CA MET A 59 0.14 -18.33 5.90
C MET A 59 0.46 -17.00 6.61
N ARG A 60 0.51 -16.99 7.95
CA ARG A 60 0.86 -15.78 8.72
C ARG A 60 2.24 -15.27 8.36
N ARG A 61 3.26 -16.14 8.32
CA ARG A 61 4.62 -15.74 7.90
C ARG A 61 4.64 -15.18 6.48
N THR A 62 3.89 -15.79 5.56
CA THR A 62 3.76 -15.27 4.19
C THR A 62 3.09 -13.90 4.17
N ALA A 63 2.01 -13.68 4.92
CA ALA A 63 1.34 -12.38 5.03
C ALA A 63 2.24 -11.31 5.67
N GLU A 64 2.96 -11.64 6.73
CA GLU A 64 3.97 -10.77 7.36
C GLU A 64 5.07 -10.38 6.36
N SER A 65 5.55 -11.34 5.55
CA SER A 65 6.55 -11.08 4.51
C SER A 65 6.03 -10.28 3.31
N LEU A 66 4.70 -10.25 3.10
CA LEU A 66 4.05 -9.49 2.04
C LEU A 66 4.00 -7.99 2.38
N LYS A 67 3.95 -7.62 3.66
CA LYS A 67 3.81 -6.24 4.12
C LYS A 67 4.83 -5.25 3.50
N PRO A 68 6.16 -5.53 3.49
CA PRO A 68 7.12 -4.65 2.84
C PRO A 68 6.88 -4.50 1.32
N SER A 69 6.35 -5.52 0.66
CA SER A 69 6.01 -5.45 -0.77
C SER A 69 4.78 -4.57 -1.01
N LEU A 70 3.78 -4.60 -0.14
CA LEU A 70 2.63 -3.69 -0.20
C LEU A 70 3.04 -2.24 0.07
N GLU A 71 3.92 -2.01 1.04
CA GLU A 71 4.48 -0.69 1.33
C GLU A 71 5.25 -0.13 0.12
N ARG A 72 6.12 -0.94 -0.51
CA ARG A 72 6.81 -0.55 -1.75
C ARG A 72 5.85 -0.24 -2.88
N PHE A 73 4.86 -1.10 -3.11
CA PHE A 73 3.84 -0.92 -4.13
C PHE A 73 3.10 0.43 -3.95
N VAL A 74 2.76 0.79 -2.72
CA VAL A 74 2.12 2.08 -2.40
C VAL A 74 3.05 3.26 -2.71
N VAL A 75 4.32 3.19 -2.31
CA VAL A 75 5.31 4.25 -2.59
C VAL A 75 5.51 4.44 -4.09
N GLU A 76 5.61 3.36 -4.84
CA GLU A 76 5.75 3.38 -6.31
C GLU A 76 4.50 3.96 -6.97
N SER A 77 3.31 3.57 -6.51
CA SER A 77 2.03 4.06 -7.03
C SER A 77 1.86 5.57 -6.82
N GLN A 78 2.26 6.07 -5.65
CA GLN A 78 2.25 7.51 -5.34
C GLN A 78 3.33 8.27 -6.11
N SER A 79 4.51 7.69 -6.31
CA SER A 79 5.60 8.33 -7.04
C SER A 79 5.29 8.46 -8.54
N ALA A 80 4.71 7.42 -9.12
CA ALA A 80 4.27 7.43 -10.52
C ALA A 80 3.19 8.49 -10.77
N SER A 81 2.26 8.67 -9.83
CA SER A 81 1.21 9.68 -9.94
C SER A 81 1.75 11.12 -9.86
N VAL A 82 2.77 11.35 -9.02
CA VAL A 82 3.45 12.66 -8.91
C VAL A 82 4.26 12.97 -10.17
N ALA A 83 4.96 11.98 -10.74
CA ALA A 83 5.75 12.16 -11.96
C ALA A 83 4.89 12.51 -13.19
N ASP A 84 3.72 11.86 -13.35
CA ASP A 84 2.76 12.17 -14.40
C ASP A 84 2.20 13.61 -14.27
N SER A 85 1.94 14.03 -13.03
CA SER A 85 1.51 15.41 -12.74
C SER A 85 2.59 16.46 -13.07
N ALA A 86 3.87 16.13 -12.88
CA ALA A 86 4.99 17.04 -13.16
C ALA A 86 5.33 17.16 -14.66
N ALA A 87 5.06 16.11 -15.44
CA ALA A 87 5.29 16.07 -16.90
C ALA A 87 4.22 16.83 -17.71
N GLY A 88 3.06 17.14 -17.10
CA GLY A 88 1.94 17.83 -17.75
C GLY A 88 2.11 19.34 -18.02
N GLU A 89 3.21 19.99 -17.60
CA GLU A 89 3.48 21.39 -17.95
C GLU A 89 4.29 21.45 -19.27
N PRO A 90 3.70 21.88 -20.40
CA PRO A 90 4.41 21.92 -21.68
C PRO A 90 5.63 22.86 -21.59
N PRO A 91 6.77 22.52 -22.20
CA PRO A 91 8.00 23.34 -22.18
C PRO A 91 7.78 24.79 -22.64
N ALA A 92 6.75 25.02 -23.45
CA ALA A 92 6.34 26.32 -23.95
C ALA A 92 5.81 27.27 -22.86
N GLU A 93 5.07 26.76 -21.86
CA GLU A 93 4.49 27.56 -20.78
C GLU A 93 5.57 28.02 -19.79
N ARG A 94 6.54 27.14 -19.50
CA ARG A 94 7.68 27.44 -18.62
C ARG A 94 8.59 28.52 -19.20
N ARG A 95 8.82 28.54 -20.52
CA ARG A 95 9.56 29.62 -21.20
C ARG A 95 8.82 30.96 -21.14
N ARG A 96 7.51 30.98 -21.42
CA ARG A 96 6.70 32.21 -21.36
C ARG A 96 6.62 32.82 -19.95
N ARG A 97 6.53 32.01 -18.90
CA ARG A 97 6.58 32.49 -17.50
C ARG A 97 7.96 33.07 -17.13
N ARG A 98 9.04 32.50 -17.66
CA ARG A 98 10.42 32.99 -17.42
C ARG A 98 10.69 34.30 -18.16
N ASP A 99 10.18 34.45 -19.38
CA ASP A 99 10.33 35.67 -20.18
C ASP A 99 9.50 36.84 -19.62
N ARG A 100 8.29 36.58 -19.11
CA ARG A 100 7.47 37.61 -18.42
C ARG A 100 8.10 38.14 -17.14
N ARG A 101 8.87 37.32 -16.41
CA ARG A 101 9.61 37.77 -15.22
C ARG A 101 10.87 38.56 -15.57
N ARG A 102 11.51 38.29 -16.71
CA ARG A 102 12.67 39.05 -17.19
C ARG A 102 12.31 40.39 -17.83
N GLY A 103 11.10 40.53 -18.39
CA GLY A 103 10.62 41.78 -18.98
C GLY A 103 10.15 42.84 -17.97
N ALA A 104 10.00 42.48 -16.68
CA ALA A 104 9.55 43.41 -15.64
C ALA A 104 10.69 44.23 -14.98
N ASP A 105 11.96 43.84 -15.20
CA ASP A 105 13.15 44.52 -14.65
C ASP A 105 13.83 45.48 -15.64
N THR A 106 13.23 45.72 -16.81
CA THR A 106 13.79 46.59 -17.86
C THR A 106 12.79 47.66 -18.31
N ALA A 107 12.30 48.45 -17.34
CA ALA A 107 11.77 49.78 -17.63
C ALA A 107 12.66 50.80 -16.90
N PRO A 108 13.40 51.67 -17.62
CA PRO A 108 14.14 52.76 -16.99
C PRO A 108 13.16 53.85 -16.49
N PRO A 109 13.60 54.71 -15.54
CA PRO A 109 12.73 55.54 -14.70
C PRO A 109 11.87 56.56 -15.44
#